data_AF-A0A7J8P6G4-F1
#
_entry.id   AF-A0A7J8P6G4-F1
#
_cell.length_a   1.000
_cell.length_b   1.000
_cell.length_c   1.000
_cell.angle_alpha   90.00
_cell.angle_beta   90.00
_cell.angle_gamma   90.00
#
_symmetry.space_group_name_H-M   'P 1'
#
loop_
_entity.id
_entity.type
_entity.pdbx_description
1 polymer ?
#
loop_
_entity_poly.entity_id
_entity_poly.type
_entity_poly.pdbx_seq_one_letter_code
_entity_poly.pdbx_strand_id
1 'polypeptide(L)'
;MASGLTTADSTVKLLSDLKIDAGDWPPSLVKNLHLLSPDQIQLGKMLLEMGQSHLFQHWAEPGVDDDQKKAFFIQLSKLNSSYPGGLASYIKTARELLADSKAGKNPYDGFTPSVPTGEVLSFGEDNFIKFEDVGVKEAKNAAFVLVAGGLGERLGYNGIKVALPAETTTGTCFLQLYIESILALQEASSRLTQ
;
A
#
# COMPACT_ATOMS: atom_id res chain seq x y z
N MET A 1 29.39 2.72 45.11
CA MET A 1 30.24 2.39 43.93
C MET A 1 29.38 1.59 42.96
N ALA A 2 28.52 2.26 42.19
CA ALA A 2 27.77 1.61 41.11
C ALA A 2 28.61 1.75 39.84
N SER A 3 29.17 0.63 39.36
CA SER A 3 29.88 0.58 38.09
C SER A 3 28.89 0.82 36.96
N GLY A 4 28.97 1.98 36.31
CA GLY A 4 28.21 2.26 35.10
C GLY A 4 28.65 1.28 34.01
N LEU A 5 27.71 0.46 33.53
CA LEU A 5 27.93 -0.29 32.28
C LEU A 5 28.15 0.72 31.16
N THR A 6 29.21 0.52 30.38
CA THR A 6 29.46 1.34 29.19
C THR A 6 28.41 1.03 28.11
N THR A 7 28.17 1.96 27.18
CA THR A 7 27.23 1.78 26.06
C THR A 7 27.56 0.56 25.18
N ALA A 8 28.82 0.12 25.19
CA ALA A 8 29.27 -1.10 24.53
C ALA A 8 28.80 -2.37 25.28
N ASP A 9 28.93 -2.39 26.62
CA ASP A 9 28.48 -3.53 27.45
C ASP A 9 26.96 -3.74 27.39
N SER A 10 26.19 -2.64 27.30
CA SER A 10 24.72 -2.71 27.16
C SER A 10 24.29 -3.24 25.78
N THR A 11 25.00 -2.89 24.72
CA THR A 11 24.71 -3.36 23.36
C THR A 11 25.03 -4.84 23.18
N VAL A 12 26.16 -5.30 23.72
CA VAL A 12 26.53 -6.73 23.70
C VAL A 12 25.51 -7.58 24.45
N LYS A 13 25.06 -7.12 25.62
CA LYS A 13 24.01 -7.79 26.40
C LYS A 13 22.68 -7.87 25.63
N LEU A 14 22.28 -6.78 24.99
CA LEU A 14 21.05 -6.72 24.20
C LEU A 14 21.06 -7.73 23.04
N LEU A 15 22.18 -7.83 22.32
CA LEU A 15 22.34 -8.81 21.23
C LEU A 15 22.34 -10.25 21.75
N SER A 16 22.98 -10.51 22.90
CA SER A 16 22.96 -11.85 23.51
C SER A 16 21.57 -12.25 23.97
N ASP A 17 20.81 -11.33 24.58
CA ASP A 17 19.44 -11.56 25.03
C ASP A 17 18.50 -11.88 23.84
N LEU A 18 18.77 -11.26 22.69
CA LEU A 18 18.05 -11.49 21.44
C LEU A 18 18.59 -12.68 20.62
N LYS A 19 19.63 -13.36 21.09
CA LYS A 19 20.32 -14.47 20.40
C LYS A 19 20.75 -14.09 18.98
N ILE A 20 21.35 -12.91 18.85
CA ILE A 20 21.84 -12.37 17.59
C ILE A 20 23.37 -12.45 17.57
N ASP A 21 23.91 -13.11 16.56
CA ASP A 21 25.32 -12.95 16.17
C ASP A 21 25.43 -11.79 15.18
N ALA A 22 26.12 -10.73 15.59
CA ALA A 22 26.29 -9.51 14.81
C ALA A 22 27.67 -9.43 14.13
N GLY A 23 28.44 -10.53 14.08
CA GLY A 23 29.81 -10.53 13.54
C GLY A 23 29.92 -9.97 12.11
N ASP A 24 28.91 -10.22 11.27
CA ASP A 24 28.86 -9.76 9.88
C ASP A 24 27.96 -8.53 9.66
N TRP A 25 27.47 -7.91 10.73
CA TRP A 25 26.60 -6.75 10.60
C TRP A 25 27.41 -5.51 10.21
N PRO A 26 26.82 -4.57 9.44
CA PRO A 26 27.50 -3.31 9.12
C PRO A 26 27.97 -2.60 10.40
N PRO A 27 29.27 -2.25 10.53
CA PRO A 27 29.79 -1.64 11.76
C PRO A 27 29.04 -0.36 12.16
N SER A 28 28.63 0.40 11.17
CA SER A 28 27.80 1.60 11.29
C SER A 28 26.42 1.31 11.94
N LEU A 29 25.80 0.17 11.68
CA LEU A 29 24.58 -0.25 12.39
C LEU A 29 24.88 -0.64 13.83
N VAL A 30 25.91 -1.47 14.04
CA VAL A 30 26.29 -2.00 15.36
C VAL A 30 26.53 -0.86 16.36
N LYS A 31 27.26 0.17 15.94
CA LYS A 31 27.52 1.38 16.76
C LYS A 31 26.25 2.13 17.17
N ASN A 32 25.19 2.06 16.35
CA ASN A 32 23.94 2.81 16.54
C ASN A 32 22.81 1.96 17.17
N LEU A 33 23.04 0.70 17.55
CA LEU A 33 22.00 -0.18 18.10
C LEU A 33 21.35 0.34 19.37
N HIS A 34 22.09 1.09 20.18
CA HIS A 34 21.59 1.72 21.42
C HIS A 34 20.43 2.72 21.18
N LEU A 35 20.23 3.18 19.94
CA LEU A 35 19.11 4.05 19.55
C LEU A 35 17.81 3.28 19.28
N LEU A 36 17.89 1.95 19.16
CA LEU A 36 16.81 1.11 18.64
C LEU A 36 16.17 0.26 19.74
N SER A 37 14.86 0.02 19.61
CA SER A 37 14.17 -0.94 20.46
C SER A 37 14.52 -2.39 20.08
N PRO A 38 14.29 -3.38 20.97
CA PRO A 38 14.50 -4.79 20.64
C PRO A 38 13.79 -5.24 19.36
N ASP A 39 12.54 -4.79 19.15
CA ASP A 39 11.77 -5.11 17.94
C ASP A 39 12.38 -4.49 16.68
N GLN A 40 12.91 -3.26 16.78
CA GLN A 40 13.61 -2.60 15.68
C GLN A 40 14.92 -3.31 15.35
N ILE A 41 15.64 -3.83 16.35
CA ILE A 41 16.85 -4.63 16.14
C ILE A 41 16.50 -5.93 15.41
N GLN A 42 15.40 -6.60 15.77
CA GLN A 42 14.91 -7.78 15.04
C GLN A 42 14.51 -7.43 13.60
N LEU A 43 13.90 -6.27 13.39
CA LEU A 43 13.56 -5.79 12.05
C LEU A 43 14.82 -5.52 11.21
N GLY A 44 15.85 -4.93 11.83
CA GLY A 44 17.17 -4.74 11.23
C GLY A 44 17.81 -6.09 10.85
N LYS A 45 17.81 -7.06 11.76
CA LYS A 45 18.26 -8.44 11.51
C LYS A 45 17.57 -9.05 10.31
N MET A 46 16.23 -8.99 10.25
CA MET A 46 15.45 -9.53 9.13
C MET A 46 15.86 -8.88 7.80
N LEU A 47 16.07 -7.56 7.78
CA LEU A 47 16.53 -6.86 6.57
C LEU A 47 17.93 -7.32 6.15
N LEU A 48 18.85 -7.53 7.10
CA LEU A 48 20.18 -8.07 6.83
C LEU A 48 20.10 -9.49 6.24
N GLU A 49 19.29 -10.37 6.83
CA GLU A 49 19.04 -11.74 6.32
C GLU A 49 18.41 -11.71 4.92
N MET A 50 17.61 -10.69 4.61
CA MET A 50 17.05 -10.45 3.27
C MET A 50 18.03 -9.74 2.32
N GLY A 51 19.30 -9.60 2.69
CA GLY A 51 20.35 -9.02 1.83
C GLY A 51 20.27 -7.50 1.67
N GLN A 52 19.63 -6.79 2.61
CA GLN A 52 19.45 -5.34 2.57
C GLN A 52 20.50 -4.59 3.42
N SER A 53 21.72 -5.12 3.51
CA SER A 53 22.80 -4.52 4.34
C SER A 53 23.19 -3.12 3.91
N HIS A 54 23.06 -2.79 2.63
CA HIS A 54 23.35 -1.48 2.06
C HIS A 54 22.56 -0.34 2.71
N LEU A 55 21.38 -0.62 3.30
CA LEU A 55 20.56 0.37 4.01
C LEU A 55 21.28 0.96 5.23
N PHE A 56 22.27 0.25 5.78
CA PHE A 56 22.94 0.62 7.01
C PHE A 56 24.41 0.99 6.84
N GLN A 57 25.05 0.65 5.71
CA GLN A 57 26.50 0.75 5.51
C GLN A 57 27.08 2.15 5.70
N HIS A 58 26.30 3.20 5.44
CA HIS A 58 26.76 4.59 5.46
C HIS A 58 26.11 5.44 6.56
N TRP A 59 25.61 4.79 7.61
CA TRP A 59 25.09 5.52 8.76
C TRP A 59 26.20 6.31 9.46
N ALA A 60 25.89 7.55 9.83
CA ALA A 60 26.77 8.39 10.60
C ALA A 60 27.02 7.81 12.00
N GLU A 61 28.09 8.27 12.64
CA GLU A 61 28.42 7.91 14.02
C GLU A 61 27.27 8.29 14.99
N PRO A 62 27.20 7.67 16.16
CA PRO A 62 26.23 8.03 17.21
C PRO A 62 26.25 9.52 17.54
N GLY A 63 25.07 10.12 17.73
CA GLY A 63 24.90 11.54 17.99
C GLY A 63 24.74 12.41 16.73
N VAL A 64 24.92 11.83 15.54
CA VAL A 64 24.72 12.53 14.25
C VAL A 64 23.54 11.90 13.51
N ASP A 65 22.54 12.70 13.12
CA ASP A 65 21.33 12.25 12.42
C ASP A 65 20.53 11.15 13.14
N ASP A 66 20.66 11.05 14.47
CA ASP A 66 19.99 10.00 15.26
C ASP A 66 18.46 10.03 15.12
N ASP A 67 17.87 11.21 14.99
CA ASP A 67 16.44 11.35 14.76
C ASP A 67 16.02 10.82 13.38
N GLN A 68 16.88 10.95 12.36
CA GLN A 68 16.63 10.37 11.05
C GLN A 68 16.73 8.83 11.10
N LYS A 69 17.70 8.27 11.83
CA LYS A 69 17.84 6.81 12.04
C LYS A 69 16.61 6.24 12.77
N LYS A 70 16.10 6.95 13.78
CA LYS A 70 14.86 6.58 14.49
C LYS A 70 13.64 6.68 13.57
N ALA A 71 13.50 7.77 12.82
CA ALA A 71 12.41 7.96 11.86
C ALA A 71 12.39 6.87 10.78
N PHE A 72 13.58 6.47 10.29
CA PHE A 72 13.74 5.36 9.37
C PHE A 72 13.18 4.05 9.94
N PHE A 73 13.53 3.68 11.18
CA PHE A 73 12.98 2.47 11.79
C PHE A 73 11.49 2.56 12.14
N ILE A 74 10.96 3.75 12.45
CA ILE A 74 9.51 3.96 12.57
C ILE A 74 8.82 3.67 11.24
N GLN A 75 9.39 4.15 10.13
CA GLN A 75 8.89 3.86 8.79
C GLN A 75 8.95 2.37 8.47
N LEU A 76 10.07 1.71 8.75
CA LEU A 76 10.21 0.27 8.54
C LEU A 76 9.17 -0.53 9.33
N SER A 77 8.93 -0.20 10.60
CA SER A 77 7.91 -0.86 11.42
C SER A 77 6.52 -0.71 10.82
N LYS A 78 6.17 0.50 10.35
CA LYS A 78 4.88 0.76 9.69
C LYS A 78 4.73 -0.04 8.40
N LEU A 79 5.76 -0.08 7.57
CA LEU A 79 5.74 -0.85 6.32
C LEU A 79 5.63 -2.36 6.60
N ASN A 80 6.36 -2.85 7.59
CA ASN A 80 6.33 -4.25 7.98
C ASN A 80 4.97 -4.70 8.53
N SER A 81 4.23 -3.84 9.23
CA SER A 81 2.88 -4.17 9.70
C SER A 81 1.79 -3.98 8.63
N SER A 82 2.03 -3.14 7.63
CA SER A 82 1.03 -2.79 6.60
C SER A 82 0.98 -3.78 5.43
N TYR A 83 2.00 -4.61 5.26
CA TYR A 83 2.06 -5.59 4.17
C TYR A 83 1.80 -7.01 4.69
N PRO A 84 0.93 -7.82 4.05
CA PRO A 84 0.72 -9.21 4.45
C PRO A 84 2.04 -10.01 4.46
N GLY A 85 2.40 -10.57 5.62
CA GLY A 85 3.68 -11.27 5.80
C GLY A 85 4.91 -10.36 5.93
N GLY A 86 4.71 -9.04 6.00
CA GLY A 86 5.73 -8.04 6.27
C GLY A 86 6.76 -7.84 5.16
N LEU A 87 7.79 -7.07 5.48
CA LEU A 87 8.85 -6.70 4.53
C LEU A 87 9.63 -7.91 4.01
N ALA A 88 9.79 -8.96 4.82
CA ALA A 88 10.41 -10.20 4.38
C ALA A 88 9.65 -10.82 3.19
N SER A 89 8.31 -10.89 3.30
CA SER A 89 7.45 -11.40 2.23
C SER A 89 7.48 -10.47 1.03
N TYR A 90 7.41 -9.15 1.24
CA TYR A 90 7.52 -8.16 0.17
C TYR A 90 8.78 -8.36 -0.68
N ILE A 91 9.94 -8.52 -0.05
CA ILE A 91 11.23 -8.71 -0.75
C ILE A 91 11.27 -10.05 -1.51
N LYS A 92 10.79 -11.14 -0.89
CA LYS A 92 10.73 -12.46 -1.53
C LYS A 92 9.82 -12.46 -2.76
N THR A 93 8.60 -11.96 -2.59
CA THR A 93 7.63 -11.81 -3.69
C THR A 93 8.19 -10.95 -4.82
N ALA A 94 8.85 -9.83 -4.51
CA ALA A 94 9.46 -8.99 -5.53
C ALA A 94 10.55 -9.75 -6.34
N ARG A 95 11.40 -10.54 -5.67
CA ARG A 95 12.41 -11.37 -6.35
C ARG A 95 11.78 -12.41 -7.26
N GLU A 96 10.73 -13.08 -6.79
CA GLU A 96 9.98 -14.07 -7.58
C GLU A 96 9.31 -13.44 -8.79
N LEU A 97 8.62 -12.30 -8.62
CA LEU A 97 7.98 -11.57 -9.72
C LEU A 97 8.99 -11.12 -10.78
N LEU A 98 10.17 -10.65 -10.36
CA LEU A 98 11.24 -10.27 -11.29
C LEU A 98 11.81 -11.48 -12.04
N ALA A 99 11.98 -12.62 -11.36
CA ALA A 99 12.44 -13.86 -11.99
C ALA A 99 11.41 -14.40 -12.99
N ASP A 100 10.13 -14.44 -12.61
CA ASP A 100 9.02 -14.88 -13.46
C ASP A 100 8.85 -13.96 -14.68
N SER A 101 8.95 -12.64 -14.49
CA SER A 101 8.93 -11.66 -15.59
C SER A 101 10.09 -11.88 -16.56
N LYS A 102 11.32 -12.08 -16.04
CA LYS A 102 12.49 -12.41 -16.87
C LYS A 102 12.31 -13.71 -17.64
N ALA A 103 11.64 -14.70 -17.06
CA ALA A 103 11.35 -15.99 -17.68
C ALA A 103 10.17 -15.93 -18.68
N GLY A 104 9.49 -14.78 -18.81
CA GLY A 104 8.32 -14.63 -19.68
C GLY A 104 7.11 -15.46 -19.21
N LYS A 105 7.06 -15.82 -17.93
CA LYS A 105 5.97 -16.64 -17.38
C LYS A 105 4.68 -15.84 -17.37
N ASN A 106 3.68 -16.31 -18.11
CA ASN A 106 2.35 -15.75 -18.10
C ASN A 106 1.53 -16.38 -16.96
N PRO A 107 1.08 -15.62 -15.94
CA PRO A 107 0.24 -16.17 -14.88
C PRO A 107 -1.14 -16.61 -15.38
N TYR A 108 -1.52 -16.21 -16.60
CA TYR A 108 -2.78 -16.56 -17.25
C TYR A 108 -2.62 -17.64 -18.33
N ASP A 109 -1.47 -18.31 -18.42
CA ASP A 109 -1.29 -19.39 -19.40
C ASP A 109 -2.29 -20.53 -19.14
N GLY A 110 -2.98 -20.98 -20.19
CA GLY A 110 -4.07 -21.95 -20.09
C GLY A 110 -5.46 -21.35 -19.76
N PHE A 111 -5.55 -20.06 -19.45
CA PHE A 111 -6.84 -19.38 -19.33
C PHE A 111 -7.28 -18.83 -20.70
N THR A 112 -8.55 -19.04 -21.04
CA THR A 112 -9.17 -18.46 -22.24
C THR A 112 -10.17 -17.40 -21.79
N PRO A 113 -10.04 -16.13 -22.22
CA PRO A 113 -11.04 -15.12 -21.91
C PRO A 113 -12.35 -15.47 -22.61
N SER A 114 -13.45 -15.45 -21.86
CA SER A 114 -14.80 -15.59 -22.39
C SER A 114 -15.60 -14.33 -22.14
N VAL A 115 -16.30 -13.84 -23.15
CA VAL A 115 -17.27 -12.76 -22.97
C VAL A 115 -18.50 -13.36 -22.28
N PRO A 116 -18.92 -12.84 -21.12
CA PRO A 116 -20.15 -13.29 -20.47
C PRO A 116 -21.35 -13.10 -21.39
N THR A 117 -22.34 -14.00 -21.30
CA THR A 117 -23.62 -13.79 -21.96
C THR A 117 -24.32 -12.59 -21.33
N GLY A 118 -24.73 -11.63 -22.16
CA GLY A 118 -25.43 -10.43 -21.74
C GLY A 118 -26.49 -10.03 -22.74
N GLU A 119 -27.28 -9.02 -22.40
CA GLU A 119 -28.31 -8.46 -23.26
C GLU A 119 -27.87 -7.10 -23.80
N VAL A 120 -28.15 -6.83 -25.08
CA VAL A 120 -28.01 -5.49 -25.67
C VAL A 120 -29.35 -4.79 -25.51
N LEU A 121 -29.37 -3.76 -24.67
CA LEU A 121 -30.57 -2.97 -24.42
C LEU A 121 -30.54 -1.69 -25.25
N SER A 122 -31.56 -1.48 -26.06
CA SER A 122 -31.78 -0.24 -26.78
C SER A 122 -32.56 0.73 -25.88
N PHE A 123 -32.11 1.99 -25.84
CA PHE A 123 -32.74 3.02 -25.02
C PHE A 123 -34.24 3.17 -25.36
N GLY A 124 -35.08 3.14 -24.32
CA GLY A 124 -36.52 3.34 -24.44
C GLY A 124 -37.35 2.11 -24.82
N GLU A 125 -36.73 0.95 -25.09
CA GLU A 125 -37.48 -0.30 -25.28
C GLU A 125 -38.02 -0.86 -23.96
N ASP A 126 -39.03 -1.73 -24.04
CA ASP A 126 -39.68 -2.33 -22.87
C ASP A 126 -38.69 -3.03 -21.94
N ASN A 127 -37.71 -3.75 -22.50
CA ASN A 127 -36.68 -4.42 -21.71
C ASN A 127 -35.74 -3.41 -21.03
N PHE A 128 -35.38 -2.31 -21.69
CA PHE A 128 -34.57 -1.25 -21.09
C PHE A 128 -35.29 -0.64 -19.88
N ILE A 129 -36.54 -0.23 -20.05
CA ILE A 129 -37.37 0.36 -18.98
C ILE A 129 -37.53 -0.63 -17.82
N LYS A 130 -37.83 -1.89 -18.14
CA LYS A 130 -37.98 -2.95 -17.14
C LYS A 130 -36.71 -3.14 -16.31
N PHE A 131 -35.52 -3.13 -16.92
CA PHE A 131 -34.27 -3.29 -16.19
C PHE A 131 -33.88 -2.06 -15.38
N GLU A 132 -34.14 -0.85 -15.88
CA GLU A 132 -33.99 0.39 -15.11
C GLU A 132 -34.84 0.36 -13.82
N ASP A 133 -36.11 -0.03 -13.94
CA ASP A 133 -37.02 -0.16 -12.79
C ASP A 133 -36.52 -1.14 -11.73
N VAL A 134 -35.93 -2.27 -12.17
CA VAL A 134 -35.33 -3.24 -11.25
C VAL A 134 -34.05 -2.67 -10.63
N GLY A 135 -33.18 -2.05 -11.43
CA GLY A 135 -31.91 -1.48 -10.99
C GLY A 135 -32.08 -0.38 -9.95
N VAL A 136 -33.03 0.54 -10.16
CA VAL A 136 -33.32 1.62 -9.19
C VAL A 136 -33.81 1.04 -7.87
N LYS A 137 -34.63 -0.03 -7.86
CA LYS A 137 -35.08 -0.67 -6.61
C LYS A 137 -33.92 -1.32 -5.84
N GLU A 138 -32.95 -1.88 -6.55
CA GLU A 138 -31.77 -2.50 -5.95
C GLU A 138 -30.69 -1.51 -5.53
N ALA A 139 -30.72 -0.27 -6.02
CA ALA A 139 -29.70 0.73 -5.71
C ALA A 139 -29.54 0.99 -4.19
N LYS A 140 -30.61 0.88 -3.38
CA LYS A 140 -30.55 0.97 -1.91
C LYS A 140 -29.70 -0.12 -1.24
N ASN A 141 -29.51 -1.25 -1.93
CA ASN A 141 -28.72 -2.39 -1.48
C ASN A 141 -27.30 -2.38 -2.09
N ALA A 142 -26.98 -1.39 -2.92
CA ALA A 142 -25.71 -1.30 -3.62
C ALA A 142 -24.67 -0.52 -2.82
N ALA A 143 -23.41 -0.96 -2.90
CA ALA A 143 -22.25 -0.19 -2.48
C ALA A 143 -21.52 0.32 -3.73
N PHE A 144 -21.14 1.60 -3.71
CA PHE A 144 -20.38 2.22 -4.80
C PHE A 144 -18.92 2.35 -4.39
N VAL A 145 -18.01 1.85 -5.22
CA VAL A 145 -16.57 1.90 -4.97
C VAL A 145 -15.88 2.64 -6.11
N LEU A 146 -15.19 3.72 -5.79
CA LEU A 146 -14.40 4.51 -6.75
C LEU A 146 -12.91 4.31 -6.48
N VAL A 147 -12.19 3.74 -7.45
CA VAL A 147 -10.72 3.59 -7.39
C VAL A 147 -10.06 4.86 -7.93
N ALA A 148 -9.73 5.80 -7.04
CA ALA A 148 -9.25 7.15 -7.39
C ALA A 148 -7.81 7.47 -6.96
N GLY A 149 -6.89 6.50 -7.01
CA GLY A 149 -5.50 6.69 -6.52
C GLY A 149 -4.55 7.45 -7.44
N GLY A 150 -4.94 7.76 -8.68
CA GLY A 150 -4.03 8.33 -9.69
C GLY A 150 -4.04 9.86 -9.77
N LEU A 151 -2.86 10.44 -9.98
CA LEU A 151 -2.69 11.85 -10.36
C LEU A 151 -2.90 12.08 -11.87
N GLY A 152 -3.22 13.32 -12.23
CA GLY A 152 -3.46 13.78 -13.59
C GLY A 152 -2.20 14.12 -14.40
N GLU A 153 -1.01 13.83 -13.89
CA GLU A 153 0.26 14.33 -14.45
C GLU A 153 0.46 13.90 -15.92
N ARG A 154 0.13 12.66 -16.28
CA ARG A 154 0.21 12.18 -17.68
C ARG A 154 -0.76 12.89 -18.62
N LEU A 155 -1.79 13.54 -18.09
CA LEU A 155 -2.76 14.35 -18.81
C LEU A 155 -2.37 15.84 -18.84
N GLY A 156 -1.23 16.21 -18.23
CA GLY A 156 -0.83 17.61 -18.08
C GLY A 156 -1.61 18.34 -16.98
N TYR A 157 -2.28 17.63 -16.07
CA TYR A 157 -3.07 18.21 -14.99
C TYR A 157 -2.38 18.03 -13.65
N ASN A 158 -2.09 19.14 -12.96
CA ASN A 158 -1.47 19.13 -11.64
C ASN A 158 -2.54 19.00 -10.54
N GLY A 159 -3.02 17.78 -10.34
CA GLY A 159 -4.04 17.45 -9.33
C GLY A 159 -4.54 16.01 -9.43
N ILE A 160 -5.53 15.67 -8.61
CA ILE A 160 -6.19 14.36 -8.64
C ILE A 160 -7.13 14.25 -9.84
N LYS A 161 -7.19 13.09 -10.50
CA LYS A 161 -8.01 12.91 -11.72
C LYS A 161 -9.50 13.22 -11.52
N VAL A 162 -10.03 12.94 -10.33
CA VAL A 162 -11.46 13.15 -10.03
C VAL A 162 -11.83 14.63 -9.86
N ALA A 163 -10.84 15.52 -9.79
CA ALA A 163 -11.05 16.97 -9.81
C ALA A 163 -11.09 17.55 -11.23
N LEU A 164 -10.79 16.75 -12.26
CA LEU A 164 -10.98 17.19 -13.63
C LEU A 164 -12.47 17.43 -13.91
N PRO A 165 -12.81 18.48 -14.67
CA PRO A 165 -14.17 18.69 -15.13
C PRO A 165 -14.60 17.53 -16.04
N ALA A 166 -15.79 16.98 -15.80
CA ALA A 166 -16.39 15.97 -16.67
C ALA A 166 -16.83 16.60 -18.02
N GLU A 167 -17.17 17.88 -17.98
CA GLU A 167 -17.52 18.71 -19.13
C GLU A 167 -17.18 20.18 -18.80
N THR A 168 -17.07 21.03 -19.83
CA THR A 168 -16.59 22.42 -19.65
C THR A 168 -17.69 23.46 -19.51
N THR A 169 -18.96 23.09 -19.71
CA THR A 169 -20.09 24.01 -19.64
C THR A 169 -20.43 24.37 -18.19
N THR A 170 -20.49 23.38 -17.29
CA THR A 170 -20.75 23.61 -15.87
C THR A 170 -19.48 23.56 -15.03
N GLY A 171 -18.45 22.89 -15.52
CA GLY A 171 -17.18 22.70 -14.81
C GLY A 171 -17.29 21.70 -13.67
N THR A 172 -18.40 20.96 -13.58
CA THR A 172 -18.62 19.90 -12.60
C THR A 172 -17.52 18.85 -12.71
N CYS A 173 -16.83 18.57 -11.61
CA CYS A 173 -15.78 17.56 -11.61
C CYS A 173 -16.35 16.14 -11.58
N PHE A 174 -15.56 15.15 -12.02
CA PHE A 174 -15.98 13.75 -11.96
C PHE A 174 -16.41 13.31 -10.55
N LEU A 175 -15.72 13.77 -9.50
CA LEU A 175 -16.11 13.44 -8.12
C LEU A 175 -17.53 13.92 -7.81
N GLN A 176 -17.83 15.18 -8.15
CA GLN A 176 -19.16 15.76 -7.93
C GLN A 176 -20.21 15.00 -8.76
N LEU A 177 -19.94 14.76 -10.05
CA LEU A 177 -20.85 14.02 -10.93
C LEU A 177 -21.21 12.65 -10.35
N TYR A 178 -20.23 11.89 -9.86
CA TYR A 178 -20.49 10.57 -9.27
C TYR A 178 -21.31 10.65 -7.99
N ILE A 179 -20.99 11.59 -7.09
CA ILE A 179 -21.73 11.74 -5.83
C ILE A 179 -23.17 12.19 -6.10
N GLU A 180 -23.39 13.16 -6.98
CA GLU A 180 -24.72 13.61 -7.36
C GLU A 180 -25.55 12.50 -8.02
N SER A 181 -24.91 11.67 -8.86
CA SER A 181 -25.57 10.50 -9.46
C SER A 181 -26.00 9.48 -8.40
N ILE A 182 -25.13 9.19 -7.43
CA ILE A 182 -25.44 8.28 -6.31
C ILE A 182 -26.58 8.82 -5.46
N LEU A 183 -26.57 10.13 -5.15
CA LEU A 183 -27.65 10.77 -4.39
C LEU A 183 -28.98 10.72 -5.15
N ALA A 184 -28.97 10.98 -6.46
CA ALA A 184 -30.17 10.86 -7.29
C ALA A 184 -30.71 9.43 -7.32
N LEU A 185 -29.84 8.42 -7.44
CA LEU A 185 -30.21 7.00 -7.36
C LEU A 185 -30.78 6.64 -5.99
N GLN A 186 -30.18 7.12 -4.91
CA GLN A 186 -30.69 6.91 -3.55
C GLN A 186 -32.08 7.51 -3.37
N GLU A 187 -32.31 8.74 -3.85
CA GLU A 187 -33.61 9.41 -3.80
C GLU A 187 -34.66 8.65 -4.61
N ALA A 188 -34.33 8.25 -5.84
CA ALA A 188 -35.21 7.47 -6.71
C ALA A 188 -35.56 6.11 -6.09
N SER A 189 -34.57 5.38 -5.58
CA SER A 189 -34.75 4.08 -4.92
C SER A 189 -35.63 4.18 -3.68
N SER A 190 -35.41 5.19 -2.84
CA SER A 190 -36.15 5.39 -1.60
C SER A 190 -37.63 5.70 -1.86
N ARG A 191 -37.93 6.52 -2.88
CA ARG A 191 -39.31 6.86 -3.27
C ARG A 191 -40.14 5.65 -3.70
N LEU A 192 -39.52 4.64 -4.31
CA LEU A 192 -40.21 3.43 -4.77
C LEU A 192 -40.49 2.42 -3.64
N THR A 193 -40.00 2.68 -2.43
CA THR A 193 -40.14 1.79 -1.27
C THR A 193 -41.02 2.35 -0.15
N GLN A 194 -41.53 3.57 -0.31
CA GLN A 194 -42.56 4.18 0.53
C GLN A 194 -43.94 3.86 -0.04
#